data_AF-A0AAW2LAT5-F1
#
_entry.id   AF-A0AAW2LAT5-F1
#
_cell.length_a   1.000
_cell.length_b   1.000
_cell.length_c   1.000
_cell.angle_alpha   90.00
_cell.angle_beta   90.00
_cell.angle_gamma   90.00
#
_symmetry.space_group_name_H-M   'P 1'
#
loop_
_entity.id
_entity.type
_entity.pdbx_description
1 polymer ?
#
loop_
_entity_poly.entity_id
_entity_poly.type
_entity_poly.pdbx_seq_one_letter_code
_entity_poly.pdbx_strand_id
1 'polypeptide(L)' 'MDFLGASDPYVKLSLTGERLPSKKTSVVMNSLNPVWCEDFKLIVKDPESQVLQLQLYDWEKVH' A
#
# COMPACT_ATOMS: atom_id res chain seq x y z
N MET A 1 4.89 -10.95 24.19
CA MET A 1 5.51 -9.62 24.10
C MET A 1 6.56 -9.77 23.04
N ASP A 2 6.21 -9.42 21.80
CA ASP A 2 7.02 -9.74 20.62
C ASP A 2 8.20 -8.77 20.60
N PHE A 3 9.29 -9.17 21.26
CA PHE A 3 10.44 -8.32 21.57
C PHE A 3 11.29 -7.94 20.33
N LEU A 4 10.93 -8.44 19.14
CA LEU A 4 11.54 -8.11 17.84
C LEU A 4 10.46 -8.21 16.75
N GLY A 5 9.39 -7.40 16.87
CA GLY A 5 8.21 -7.48 16.00
C GLY A 5 8.57 -7.43 14.51
N ALA A 6 8.37 -8.56 13.85
CA ALA A 6 8.36 -8.70 12.40
C ALA A 6 7.07 -8.09 11.86
N SER A 7 7.15 -7.06 11.02
CA SER A 7 5.99 -6.59 10.25
C SER A 7 5.94 -7.28 8.89
N ASP A 8 4.74 -7.42 8.36
CA ASP A 8 4.42 -7.87 7.01
C ASP A 8 3.92 -6.68 6.16
N PRO A 9 4.75 -5.68 5.85
CA PRO A 9 4.29 -4.44 5.24
C PRO A 9 3.78 -4.60 3.80
N TYR A 10 2.75 -3.84 3.47
CA TYR A 10 2.31 -3.57 2.10
C TYR A 10 1.80 -2.13 1.96
N VAL A 11 1.91 -1.56 0.76
CA VAL A 11 1.42 -0.22 0.46
C VAL A 11 0.14 -0.32 -0.37
N LYS A 12 -0.89 0.42 0.03
CA LYS A 12 -2.09 0.65 -0.77
C LYS A 12 -1.99 2.02 -1.45
N LEU A 13 -2.26 2.03 -2.74
CA LEU A 13 -2.31 3.21 -3.59
C LEU A 13 -3.76 3.51 -3.96
N SER A 14 -4.23 4.72 -3.68
CA SER A 14 -5.56 5.19 -4.07
C SER A 14 -5.51 6.62 -4.58
N LEU A 15 -6.31 6.94 -5.60
CA LEU A 15 -6.55 8.31 -6.02
C LEU A 15 -7.82 8.83 -5.36
N THR A 16 -7.81 10.09 -4.91
CA THR A 16 -9.03 10.76 -4.45
C THR A 16 -10.02 10.94 -5.62
N GLY A 17 -11.31 10.90 -5.30
CA GLY A 17 -12.41 10.94 -6.27
C GLY A 17 -13.35 9.74 -6.15
N GLU A 18 -14.55 9.86 -6.73
CA GLU A 18 -15.57 8.82 -6.61
C GLU A 18 -15.20 7.54 -7.38
N ARG A 19 -15.31 6.41 -6.67
CA ARG A 19 -15.30 5.03 -7.21
C ARG A 19 -14.07 4.66 -8.05
N LEU A 20 -12.90 5.20 -7.72
CA LEU A 20 -11.65 4.79 -8.37
C LEU A 20 -11.10 3.51 -7.73
N PRO A 21 -10.61 2.55 -8.54
CA PRO A 21 -10.01 1.33 -8.01
C PRO A 21 -8.69 1.66 -7.32
N SER A 22 -8.55 1.20 -6.07
CA SER A 22 -7.27 1.19 -5.37
C SER A 22 -6.41 0.01 -5.82
N LYS A 23 -5.09 0.16 -5.76
CA LYS A 23 -4.11 -0.91 -5.98
C LYS A 23 -3.33 -1.14 -4.71
N LYS A 24 -2.71 -2.32 -4.58
CA LYS A 24 -1.81 -2.62 -3.47
C LYS A 24 -0.58 -3.35 -3.98
N THR A 25 0.53 -3.18 -3.27
CA THR A 25 1.74 -3.97 -3.47
C THR A 25 1.55 -5.39 -2.96
N SER A 26 2.51 -6.24 -3.31
CA SER A 26 2.73 -7.49 -2.60
C SER A 26 3.03 -7.22 -1.13
N VAL A 27 2.70 -8.20 -0.28
CA VAL A 27 3.08 -8.20 1.13
C VAL A 27 4.51 -8.69 1.21
N VAL A 28 5.40 -7.91 1.82
CA VAL A 28 6.77 -8.36 2.12
C VAL A 28 6.73 -8.93 3.52
N MET A 29 6.93 -10.24 3.66
CA MET A 29 6.83 -10.91 4.96
C MET A 29 8.06 -10.63 5.84
N ASN A 30 7.85 -10.44 7.13
CA ASN A 30 8.88 -10.31 8.17
C ASN A 30 9.99 -9.32 7.79
N SER A 31 9.60 -8.09 7.45
CA SER A 31 10.53 -7.03 7.08
C SER A 31 10.17 -5.68 7.68
N LEU A 32 11.16 -5.08 8.35
CA LEU A 32 11.10 -3.70 8.83
C LEU A 32 11.58 -2.68 7.78
N ASN A 33 12.20 -3.15 6.69
CA ASN A 33 12.72 -2.33 5.60
C ASN A 33 12.32 -2.95 4.25
N PRO A 34 11.02 -2.94 3.91
CA PRO A 34 10.54 -3.55 2.68
C PRO A 34 11.01 -2.82 1.42
N VAL A 35 11.33 -3.61 0.38
CA VAL A 35 11.62 -3.12 -0.97
C VAL A 35 10.69 -3.85 -1.93
N TRP A 36 9.73 -3.14 -2.51
CA TRP A 36 8.75 -3.74 -3.43
C TRP A 36 9.21 -3.72 -4.89
N CYS A 37 9.78 -2.62 -5.37
CA CYS A 37 10.14 -2.44 -6.79
C CYS A 37 8.98 -2.81 -7.75
N GLU A 38 7.75 -2.42 -7.40
CA GLU A 38 6.55 -2.71 -8.19
C GLU A 38 6.03 -1.47 -8.92
N ASP A 39 5.69 -1.64 -10.19
CA ASP A 39 5.12 -0.58 -11.02
C ASP A 39 3.59 -0.64 -11.07
N PHE A 40 2.94 0.51 -10.86
CA PHE A 40 1.48 0.63 -10.93
C PHE A 40 1.05 1.66 -11.97
N LYS A 41 0.02 1.31 -12.74
CA LYS A 41 -0.70 2.24 -13.62
C LYS A 41 -2.03 2.63 -12.99
N LEU A 42 -2.24 3.92 -12.80
CA LEU A 42 -3.47 4.52 -12.29
C LEU A 42 -4.06 5.44 -13.37
N ILE A 43 -5.39 5.47 -13.48
CA ILE A 43 -6.09 6.35 -14.42
C ILE A 43 -6.46 7.62 -13.66
N VAL A 44 -5.81 8.72 -14.04
CA VAL A 44 -6.13 10.07 -13.56
C VAL A 44 -7.15 10.68 -14.51
N LYS A 45 -8.30 11.07 -13.98
CA LYS A 45 -9.39 11.74 -14.70
C LYS A 45 -9.26 13.26 -14.64
N ASP A 46 -8.84 13.78 -13.49
CA ASP A 46 -8.62 15.20 -13.23
C ASP A 46 -7.30 15.42 -12.48
N PRO A 47 -6.22 15.79 -13.18
CA PRO A 47 -4.91 15.97 -12.57
C PRO A 47 -4.82 17.12 -11.55
N GLU A 48 -5.73 18.09 -11.57
CA GLU A 48 -5.66 19.26 -10.69
C GLU A 48 -6.29 19.00 -9.31
N SER A 49 -7.35 18.21 -9.26
CA SER A 49 -8.07 17.91 -8.01
C SER A 49 -7.69 16.56 -7.40
N GLN A 50 -7.19 15.62 -8.19
CA GLN A 50 -6.91 14.28 -7.71
C GLN A 50 -5.56 14.18 -7.01
N VAL A 51 -5.59 13.60 -5.82
CA VAL A 51 -4.41 13.37 -4.97
C VAL A 51 -4.13 11.89 -4.92
N LEU A 52 -2.87 11.52 -5.18
CA LEU A 52 -2.37 10.17 -4.95
C LEU A 52 -2.11 9.98 -3.45
N GLN A 53 -2.84 9.05 -2.86
CA GLN A 53 -2.66 8.62 -1.48
C GLN A 53 -1.91 7.30 -1.44
N LEU A 54 -0.86 7.26 -0.63
CA LEU A 54 -0.09 6.07 -0.32
C LEU A 54 -0.27 5.78 1.17
N GLN A 55 -0.74 4.58 1.48
CA GLN A 55 -0.99 4.15 2.85
C GLN A 55 -0.22 2.86 3.11
N LEU A 56 0.67 2.90 4.10
CA LEU A 56 1.42 1.74 4.56
C LEU A 56 0.60 0.97 5.59
N TYR A 57 0.48 -0.33 5.39
CA TYR A 57 -0.24 -1.24 6.28
C TYR A 57 0.66 -2.41 6.66
N ASP A 58 0.42 -2.95 7.85
CA ASP A 58 0.95 -4.24 8.26
C ASP A 58 -0.10 -5.32 7.95
N TRP A 59 0.29 -6.38 7.23
CA TRP A 59 -0.60 -7.49 6.91
C TRP A 59 -0.67 -8.43 8.12
N GLU A 60 -1.75 -8.34 8.89
CA GLU A 60 -2.00 -9.33 9.93
C GLU A 60 -2.58 -10.62 9.34
N LYS A 61 -1.87 -11.73 9.55
CA LYS A 61 -2.40 -13.06 9.28
C LYS A 61 -3.39 -13.42 10.38
N VAL A 62 -4.68 -13.14 10.16
CA VAL A 62 -5.77 -13.56 11.06
C VAL A 62 -5.68 -15.10 11.21
N HIS A 63 -5.41 -15.55 12.43
CA HIS A 63 -5.34 -16.97 12.79
C HIS A 63 -6.70 -17.48 13.22
#